data_AF-A0A954D1P2-F1
#
_entry.id   AF-A0A954D1P2-F1
#
_cell.length_a   1.000
_cell.length_b   1.000
_cell.length_c   1.000
_cell.angle_alpha   90.00
_cell.angle_beta   90.00
_cell.angle_gamma   90.00
#
_symmetry.space_group_name_H-M   'P 1'
#
loop_
_entity.id
_entity.type
_entity.pdbx_description
1 polymer ?
#
loop_
_entity_poly.entity_id
_entity_poly.type
_entity_poly.pdbx_seq_one_letter_code
_entity_poly.pdbx_strand_id
1 'polypeptide(L)'
;DGDGVVDLLSGAPGMANTGAVVVLSGKARAPLYTLAGQKTGEAFGATVAPLGDIDRDGRADFVAGAPNLDTAALDVGAARVFSGAAQTLWSDVHQLGLKTSGRQQLTVDVGSAHAGRGYQLFGCISGAHPGVVVQHLPILLNIDWYTEVTMAGANTGPFVGFRGTLDAAGRATAAVVLPASLPVLPDFTLWHVAVVFDAAGLRFATNPTTLRLVH
;
A
#
# COMPACT_ATOMS: atom_id res chain seq x y z
N ASP A 1 -4.32 -12.17 -3.40
CA ASP A 1 -3.07 -11.79 -4.08
C ASP A 1 -3.27 -11.42 -5.55
N GLY A 2 -4.42 -11.75 -6.16
CA GLY A 2 -4.75 -11.35 -7.54
C GLY A 2 -4.28 -12.35 -8.58
N ASP A 3 -4.08 -13.60 -8.17
CA ASP A 3 -3.70 -14.71 -9.03
C ASP A 3 -4.88 -15.33 -9.82
N GLY A 4 -6.08 -14.74 -9.70
CA GLY A 4 -7.32 -15.20 -10.34
C GLY A 4 -8.05 -16.31 -9.56
N VAL A 5 -7.54 -16.73 -8.40
CA VAL A 5 -8.20 -17.67 -7.49
C VAL A 5 -8.76 -16.88 -6.29
N VAL A 6 -9.92 -17.31 -5.80
CA VAL A 6 -10.54 -16.70 -4.61
C VAL A 6 -9.70 -17.04 -3.38
N ASP A 7 -9.27 -16.01 -2.66
CA ASP A 7 -8.57 -16.12 -1.38
C ASP A 7 -9.53 -16.28 -0.19
N LEU A 8 -8.99 -16.70 0.95
CA LEU A 8 -9.76 -16.97 2.16
C LEU A 8 -9.43 -15.98 3.28
N LEU A 9 -10.46 -15.46 3.93
CA LEU A 9 -10.36 -14.66 5.15
C LEU A 9 -10.72 -15.52 6.36
N SER A 10 -9.88 -15.51 7.39
CA SER A 10 -10.12 -16.21 8.64
C SER A 10 -9.98 -15.27 9.83
N GLY A 11 -11.02 -15.16 10.64
CA GLY A 11 -10.96 -14.52 11.95
C GLY A 11 -10.23 -15.39 12.98
N ALA A 12 -9.42 -14.79 13.82
CA ALA A 12 -8.68 -15.44 14.91
C ALA A 12 -8.72 -14.57 16.19
N PRO A 13 -9.90 -14.38 16.81
CA PRO A 13 -10.10 -13.43 17.92
C PRO A 13 -9.30 -13.75 19.19
N GLY A 14 -8.84 -14.99 19.36
CA GLY A 14 -7.98 -15.40 20.49
C GLY A 14 -6.48 -15.23 20.24
N MET A 15 -6.06 -14.81 19.05
CA MET A 15 -4.64 -14.74 18.70
C MET A 15 -3.95 -13.56 19.39
N ALA A 16 -2.79 -13.80 20.00
CA ALA A 16 -1.92 -12.77 20.61
C ALA A 16 -2.61 -11.85 21.65
N ASN A 17 -3.69 -12.31 22.28
CA ASN A 17 -4.53 -11.56 23.24
C ASN A 17 -5.19 -10.28 22.68
N THR A 18 -4.97 -9.90 21.42
CA THR A 18 -5.64 -8.76 20.76
C THR A 18 -6.66 -9.23 19.72
N GLY A 19 -6.50 -10.45 19.21
CA GLY A 19 -7.22 -10.99 18.06
C GLY A 19 -6.50 -10.69 16.74
N ALA A 20 -6.85 -11.42 15.69
CA ALA A 20 -6.27 -11.26 14.36
C ALA A 20 -7.24 -11.61 13.23
N VAL A 21 -6.91 -11.17 12.03
CA VAL A 21 -7.47 -11.69 10.77
C VAL A 21 -6.31 -12.23 9.95
N VAL A 22 -6.43 -13.47 9.50
CA VAL A 22 -5.45 -14.11 8.62
C VAL A 22 -6.03 -14.18 7.21
N VAL A 23 -5.27 -13.68 6.24
CA VAL A 23 -5.61 -13.78 4.82
C VAL A 23 -4.77 -14.91 4.23
N LEU A 24 -5.43 -15.85 3.57
CA LEU A 24 -4.84 -17.09 3.04
C LEU A 24 -5.00 -17.12 1.53
N SER A 25 -3.94 -17.50 0.81
CA SER A 25 -4.00 -17.70 -0.63
C SER A 25 -4.87 -18.92 -0.95
N GLY A 26 -5.88 -18.74 -1.79
CA GLY A 26 -6.74 -19.85 -2.23
C GLY A 26 -5.99 -20.88 -3.07
N LYS A 27 -4.98 -20.42 -3.81
CA LYS A 27 -4.13 -21.26 -4.67
C LYS A 27 -3.04 -21.98 -3.90
N ALA A 28 -2.26 -21.24 -3.11
CA ALA A 28 -1.11 -21.79 -2.38
C ALA A 28 -1.51 -22.47 -1.07
N ARG A 29 -2.72 -22.20 -0.55
CA ARG A 29 -3.20 -22.68 0.77
C ARG A 29 -2.26 -22.29 1.91
N ALA A 30 -1.66 -21.11 1.79
CA ALA A 30 -0.67 -20.55 2.71
C ALA A 30 -1.09 -19.13 3.12
N PRO A 31 -0.69 -18.65 4.31
CA PRO A 31 -0.96 -17.28 4.73
C PRO A 31 -0.27 -16.29 3.80
N LEU A 32 -1.04 -15.31 3.31
CA LEU A 32 -0.56 -14.14 2.58
C LEU A 32 -0.08 -13.08 3.57
N TYR A 33 -0.94 -12.71 4.52
CA TYR A 33 -0.63 -11.75 5.58
C TYR A 33 -1.60 -11.91 6.75
N THR A 34 -1.20 -11.36 7.91
CA THR A 34 -1.99 -11.33 9.13
C THR A 34 -2.15 -9.90 9.60
N LEU A 35 -3.39 -9.50 9.88
CA LEU A 35 -3.73 -8.24 10.52
C LEU A 35 -3.93 -8.50 12.00
N ALA A 36 -3.14 -7.85 12.84
CA ALA A 36 -3.27 -7.96 14.30
C ALA A 36 -4.20 -6.88 14.86
N GLY A 37 -4.89 -7.23 15.95
CA GLY A 37 -5.59 -6.26 16.78
C GLY A 37 -4.62 -5.28 17.44
N GLN A 38 -5.09 -4.07 17.68
CA GLN A 38 -4.35 -2.94 18.23
C GLN A 38 -4.37 -2.89 19.76
N LYS A 39 -5.39 -3.49 20.40
CA LYS A 39 -5.54 -3.48 21.87
C LYS A 39 -5.77 -4.88 22.43
N THR A 40 -5.15 -5.15 23.57
CA THR A 40 -5.39 -6.39 24.32
C THR A 40 -6.87 -6.48 24.73
N GLY A 41 -7.47 -7.64 24.53
CA GLY A 41 -8.85 -7.93 24.88
C GLY A 41 -9.87 -7.56 23.80
N GLU A 42 -9.50 -6.82 22.75
CA GLU A 42 -10.49 -6.27 21.78
C GLU A 42 -11.20 -7.34 20.92
N ALA A 43 -10.68 -8.58 20.93
CA ALA A 43 -11.18 -9.71 20.15
C ALA A 43 -11.27 -9.40 18.65
N PHE A 44 -10.25 -8.72 18.11
CA PHE A 44 -10.19 -8.37 16.69
C PHE A 44 -10.28 -9.60 15.80
N GLY A 45 -11.11 -9.54 14.76
CA GLY A 45 -11.41 -10.68 13.91
C GLY A 45 -12.46 -11.64 14.50
N ALA A 46 -13.20 -11.24 15.52
CA ALA A 46 -14.35 -12.02 16.03
C ALA A 46 -15.43 -12.22 14.97
N THR A 47 -15.60 -11.22 14.10
CA THR A 47 -16.41 -11.31 12.89
C THR A 47 -15.59 -10.79 11.72
N VAL A 48 -15.73 -11.44 10.56
CA VAL A 48 -15.18 -10.98 9.29
C VAL A 48 -16.26 -11.11 8.23
N ALA A 49 -16.35 -10.14 7.31
CA ALA A 49 -17.29 -10.20 6.20
C ALA A 49 -16.68 -9.60 4.93
N PRO A 50 -16.88 -10.24 3.76
CA PRO A 50 -16.52 -9.63 2.49
C PRO A 50 -17.44 -8.43 2.21
N LEU A 51 -16.86 -7.34 1.72
CA LEU A 51 -17.58 -6.15 1.27
C LEU A 51 -17.65 -6.02 -0.25
N GLY A 52 -16.89 -6.85 -0.96
CA GLY A 52 -16.63 -6.63 -2.38
C GLY A 52 -15.64 -5.49 -2.58
N ASP A 53 -15.41 -5.09 -3.82
CA ASP A 53 -14.50 -3.99 -4.16
C ASP A 53 -15.21 -2.63 -3.97
N ILE A 54 -15.12 -2.06 -2.77
CA ILE A 54 -15.82 -0.81 -2.41
C ILE A 54 -15.01 0.43 -2.76
N ASP A 55 -13.68 0.33 -2.83
CA ASP A 55 -12.78 1.42 -3.21
C ASP A 55 -12.42 1.43 -4.71
N ARG A 56 -12.86 0.42 -5.46
CA ARG A 56 -12.69 0.22 -6.91
C ARG A 56 -11.24 -0.01 -7.32
N ASP A 57 -10.46 -0.66 -6.47
CA ASP A 57 -9.08 -1.04 -6.76
C ASP A 57 -8.95 -2.37 -7.55
N GLY A 58 -10.08 -3.04 -7.82
CA GLY A 58 -10.14 -4.31 -8.53
C GLY A 58 -9.99 -5.54 -7.63
N ARG A 59 -9.98 -5.38 -6.31
CA ARG A 59 -9.85 -6.46 -5.32
C ARG A 59 -10.97 -6.37 -4.28
N ALA A 60 -11.37 -7.51 -3.74
CA ALA A 60 -12.49 -7.56 -2.80
C ALA A 60 -12.06 -7.13 -1.38
N ASP A 61 -12.61 -6.03 -0.91
CA ASP A 61 -12.43 -5.51 0.44
C ASP A 61 -13.20 -6.33 1.47
N PHE A 62 -12.85 -6.13 2.74
CA PHE A 62 -13.50 -6.80 3.85
C PHE A 62 -13.55 -5.94 5.11
N VAL A 63 -14.48 -6.29 5.99
CA VAL A 63 -14.58 -5.71 7.32
C VAL A 63 -14.24 -6.75 8.37
N ALA A 64 -13.59 -6.31 9.45
CA ALA A 64 -13.36 -7.11 10.63
C ALA A 64 -13.83 -6.38 11.89
N GLY A 65 -14.52 -7.12 12.76
CA GLY A 65 -15.01 -6.63 14.05
C GLY A 65 -14.02 -6.83 15.19
N ALA A 66 -13.98 -5.86 16.10
CA ALA A 66 -13.37 -5.92 17.42
C ALA A 66 -14.45 -5.56 18.47
N PRO A 67 -15.33 -6.50 18.84
CA PRO A 67 -16.52 -6.20 19.65
C PRO A 67 -16.17 -5.73 21.06
N ASN A 68 -15.00 -6.10 21.57
CA ASN A 68 -14.55 -5.77 22.92
C ASN A 68 -13.54 -4.60 22.91
N LEU A 69 -13.50 -3.81 21.84
CA LEU A 69 -12.64 -2.64 21.82
C LEU A 69 -13.20 -1.60 22.80
N ASP A 70 -12.36 -1.25 23.78
CA ASP A 70 -12.68 -0.22 24.76
C ASP A 70 -11.85 1.05 24.52
N THR A 71 -12.48 2.19 24.79
CA THR A 71 -11.79 3.48 24.96
C THR A 71 -11.46 3.68 26.44
N ALA A 72 -10.74 4.75 26.77
CA ALA A 72 -10.43 5.06 28.17
C ALA A 72 -11.67 5.32 29.05
N ALA A 73 -12.85 5.54 28.44
CA ALA A 73 -14.06 5.92 29.15
C ALA A 73 -15.28 5.02 28.88
N LEU A 74 -15.28 4.23 27.80
CA LEU A 74 -16.46 3.49 27.34
C LEU A 74 -16.08 2.20 26.61
N ASP A 75 -16.91 1.17 26.77
CA ASP A 75 -16.94 -0.02 25.93
C ASP A 75 -17.68 0.34 24.64
N VAL A 76 -16.96 0.36 23.50
CA VAL A 76 -17.50 0.92 22.25
C VAL A 76 -17.60 -0.10 21.14
N GLY A 77 -16.76 -1.14 21.16
CA GLY A 77 -16.55 -2.02 20.02
C GLY A 77 -16.04 -1.24 18.79
N ALA A 78 -15.63 -1.97 17.75
CA ALA A 78 -15.32 -1.37 16.46
C ALA A 78 -15.55 -2.35 15.31
N ALA A 79 -15.82 -1.78 14.14
CA ALA A 79 -15.67 -2.44 12.86
C ALA A 79 -14.63 -1.65 12.05
N ARG A 80 -13.63 -2.36 11.52
CA ARG A 80 -12.56 -1.78 10.71
C ARG A 80 -12.66 -2.36 9.30
N VAL A 81 -12.63 -1.49 8.30
CA VAL A 81 -12.63 -1.87 6.89
C VAL A 81 -11.19 -1.94 6.40
N PHE A 82 -10.88 -2.98 5.63
CA PHE A 82 -9.58 -3.27 5.07
C PHE A 82 -9.72 -3.49 3.57
N SER A 83 -8.81 -2.90 2.81
CA SER A 83 -8.70 -3.23 1.39
C SER A 83 -8.25 -4.68 1.22
N GLY A 84 -8.83 -5.36 0.23
CA GLY A 84 -8.44 -6.70 -0.20
C GLY A 84 -7.11 -6.75 -0.94
N ALA A 85 -6.54 -5.60 -1.28
CA ALA A 85 -5.20 -5.51 -1.80
C ALA A 85 -4.19 -5.97 -0.76
N ALA A 86 -3.47 -7.05 -1.10
CA ALA A 86 -2.14 -7.22 -0.52
C ALA A 86 -1.39 -5.90 -0.76
N GLN A 87 -0.79 -5.34 0.29
CA GLN A 87 0.08 -4.18 0.12
C GLN A 87 1.21 -4.61 -0.82
N THR A 88 1.23 -4.00 -1.99
CA THR A 88 2.17 -4.26 -3.08
C THR A 88 3.19 -3.14 -3.22
N LEU A 89 2.96 -2.02 -2.53
CA LEU A 89 3.94 -0.99 -2.24
C LEU A 89 3.96 -0.73 -0.73
N TRP A 90 5.16 -0.80 -0.15
CA TRP A 90 5.44 -0.59 1.27
C TRP A 90 6.40 0.58 1.44
N SER A 91 6.29 1.30 2.54
CA SER A 91 7.33 2.24 2.99
C SER A 91 7.81 1.90 4.40
N ASP A 92 9.10 2.12 4.65
CA ASP A 92 9.69 2.02 6.00
C ASP A 92 9.25 3.16 6.93
N VAL A 93 9.06 4.36 6.38
CA VAL A 93 8.60 5.56 7.09
C VAL A 93 7.48 6.26 6.31
N HIS A 94 6.58 6.92 7.02
CA HIS A 94 5.48 7.70 6.42
C HIS A 94 5.61 9.21 6.65
N GLN A 95 6.70 9.65 7.28
CA GLN A 95 6.95 11.06 7.58
C GLN A 95 8.45 11.36 7.52
N LEU A 96 8.82 12.46 6.88
CA LEU A 96 10.19 12.99 6.88
C LEU A 96 10.20 14.48 7.26
N GLY A 97 11.18 14.87 8.07
CA GLY A 97 11.39 16.26 8.46
C GLY A 97 12.17 17.03 7.39
N LEU A 98 11.69 18.21 7.00
CA LEU A 98 12.30 19.06 5.96
C LEU A 98 13.61 19.74 6.41
N LYS A 99 13.86 19.80 7.73
CA LYS A 99 15.08 20.39 8.33
C LYS A 99 16.24 19.40 8.45
N THR A 100 15.98 18.12 8.26
CA THR A 100 16.95 17.04 8.42
C THR A 100 17.06 16.25 7.13
N SER A 101 18.25 15.75 6.80
CA SER A 101 18.36 14.74 5.74
C SER A 101 17.48 13.55 6.10
N GLY A 102 16.71 13.06 5.14
CA GLY A 102 15.73 11.99 5.36
C GLY A 102 15.73 11.02 4.19
N ARG A 103 15.47 9.75 4.49
CA ARG A 103 15.28 8.72 3.47
C ARG A 103 14.00 7.95 3.80
N GLN A 104 13.12 7.85 2.81
CA GLN A 104 12.06 6.88 2.79
C GLN A 104 12.45 5.79 1.81
N GLN A 105 12.53 4.56 2.27
CA GLN A 105 12.64 3.39 1.41
C GLN A 105 11.25 2.87 1.06
N LEU A 106 11.05 2.62 -0.22
CA LEU A 106 9.86 2.02 -0.80
C LEU A 106 10.19 0.60 -1.27
N THR A 107 9.33 -0.36 -0.94
CA THR A 107 9.46 -1.74 -1.41
C THR A 107 8.26 -2.10 -2.26
N VAL A 108 8.51 -2.39 -3.53
CA VAL A 108 7.53 -2.97 -4.45
C VAL A 108 7.56 -4.48 -4.25
N ASP A 109 6.42 -5.09 -3.98
CA ASP A 109 6.23 -6.54 -3.96
C ASP A 109 4.93 -6.88 -4.68
N VAL A 110 5.03 -7.20 -5.97
CA VAL A 110 3.88 -7.55 -6.82
C VAL A 110 3.81 -9.05 -7.12
N GLY A 111 4.67 -9.85 -6.47
CA GLY A 111 4.71 -11.29 -6.61
C GLY A 111 5.38 -11.82 -7.88
N SER A 112 5.81 -13.08 -7.83
CA SER A 112 6.66 -13.72 -8.85
C SER A 112 6.01 -13.86 -10.23
N ALA A 113 4.69 -13.71 -10.34
CA ALA A 113 4.00 -13.62 -11.64
C ALA A 113 4.45 -12.41 -12.49
N HIS A 114 5.04 -11.39 -11.85
CA HIS A 114 5.57 -10.19 -12.48
C HIS A 114 7.10 -10.16 -12.53
N ALA A 115 7.77 -11.27 -12.20
CA ALA A 115 9.22 -11.37 -12.21
C ALA A 115 9.82 -10.95 -13.56
N GLY A 116 10.92 -10.19 -13.52
CA GLY A 116 11.61 -9.71 -14.72
C GLY A 116 10.89 -8.63 -15.52
N ARG A 117 9.72 -8.14 -15.08
CA ARG A 117 9.00 -7.04 -15.73
C ARG A 117 9.56 -5.68 -15.35
N GLY A 118 9.36 -4.70 -16.21
CA GLY A 118 9.70 -3.30 -15.93
C GLY A 118 8.69 -2.69 -14.96
N TYR A 119 9.17 -1.81 -14.08
CA TYR A 119 8.32 -1.01 -13.20
C TYR A 119 8.74 0.46 -13.20
N GLN A 120 7.78 1.33 -12.88
CA GLN A 120 7.98 2.77 -12.70
C GLN A 120 7.13 3.24 -11.51
N LEU A 121 7.74 3.98 -10.59
CA LEU A 121 7.03 4.70 -9.54
C LEU A 121 6.60 6.06 -10.05
N PHE A 122 5.38 6.43 -9.70
CA PHE A 122 4.77 7.73 -9.95
C PHE A 122 4.33 8.32 -8.62
N GLY A 123 4.41 9.65 -8.51
CA GLY A 123 3.93 10.38 -7.36
C GLY A 123 2.85 11.40 -7.73
N CYS A 124 2.04 11.80 -6.75
CA CYS A 124 1.19 12.98 -6.84
C CYS A 124 1.14 13.74 -5.51
N ILE A 125 0.65 14.99 -5.56
CA ILE A 125 0.35 15.85 -4.40
C ILE A 125 -1.15 16.17 -4.33
N SER A 126 -1.89 15.94 -5.42
CA SER A 126 -3.33 16.20 -5.50
C SER A 126 -4.20 15.06 -4.95
N GLY A 127 -3.60 13.97 -4.45
CA GLY A 127 -4.29 12.85 -3.83
C GLY A 127 -4.43 11.60 -4.72
N ALA A 128 -4.79 10.49 -4.09
CA ALA A 128 -4.91 9.18 -4.74
C ALA A 128 -6.31 8.88 -5.36
N HIS A 129 -7.31 9.72 -5.08
CA HIS A 129 -8.68 9.54 -5.58
C HIS A 129 -9.17 10.80 -6.31
N PRO A 130 -9.93 10.65 -7.42
CA PRO A 130 -10.51 9.42 -7.97
C PRO A 130 -9.52 8.51 -8.72
N GLY A 131 -8.29 8.95 -8.97
CA GLY A 131 -7.32 8.22 -9.78
C GLY A 131 -7.61 8.32 -11.29
N VAL A 132 -6.87 7.54 -12.08
CA VAL A 132 -7.02 7.48 -13.54
C VAL A 132 -7.08 6.03 -14.01
N VAL A 133 -7.84 5.77 -15.07
CA VAL A 133 -7.86 4.46 -15.72
C VAL A 133 -7.05 4.54 -16.99
N VAL A 134 -5.99 3.73 -17.09
CA VAL A 134 -5.11 3.66 -18.26
C VAL A 134 -5.09 2.23 -18.79
N GLN A 135 -5.46 2.02 -20.06
CA GLN A 135 -5.53 0.67 -20.66
C GLN A 135 -6.36 -0.32 -19.83
N HIS A 136 -7.50 0.13 -19.29
CA HIS A 136 -8.39 -0.64 -18.40
C HIS A 136 -7.81 -0.99 -17.02
N LEU A 137 -6.61 -0.49 -16.68
CA LEU A 137 -6.01 -0.63 -15.37
C LEU A 137 -6.31 0.63 -14.52
N PRO A 138 -7.00 0.50 -13.37
CA PRO A 138 -7.16 1.61 -12.44
C PRO A 138 -5.81 1.90 -11.76
N ILE A 139 -5.40 3.17 -11.80
CA ILE A 139 -4.24 3.69 -11.09
C ILE A 139 -4.78 4.71 -10.08
N LEU A 140 -4.66 4.38 -8.79
CA LEU A 140 -5.13 5.20 -7.67
C LEU A 140 -4.16 6.37 -7.41
N LEU A 141 -4.02 7.22 -8.41
CA LEU A 141 -3.16 8.40 -8.40
C LEU A 141 -3.75 9.46 -9.33
N ASN A 142 -3.98 10.67 -8.81
CA ASN A 142 -4.32 11.81 -9.65
C ASN A 142 -3.07 12.28 -10.40
N ILE A 143 -3.20 12.57 -11.70
CA ILE A 143 -2.08 13.09 -12.49
C ILE A 143 -1.94 14.58 -12.22
N ASP A 144 -0.77 14.99 -11.74
CA ASP A 144 -0.40 16.39 -11.57
C ASP A 144 1.05 16.64 -11.98
N TRP A 145 1.53 17.87 -11.76
CA TRP A 145 2.90 18.26 -12.09
C TRP A 145 3.96 17.38 -11.37
N TYR A 146 3.66 16.84 -10.18
CA TYR A 146 4.57 15.98 -9.45
C TYR A 146 4.64 14.56 -10.05
N THR A 147 3.58 14.13 -10.72
CA THR A 147 3.59 12.91 -11.53
C THR A 147 4.61 13.01 -12.67
N GLU A 148 4.67 14.16 -13.34
CA GLU A 148 5.68 14.40 -14.38
C GLU A 148 7.10 14.44 -13.79
N VAL A 149 7.29 15.07 -12.63
CA VAL A 149 8.59 15.13 -11.94
C VAL A 149 9.10 13.75 -11.55
N THR A 150 8.25 12.89 -10.99
CA THR A 150 8.63 11.53 -10.59
C THR A 150 8.86 10.61 -11.78
N MET A 151 8.13 10.83 -12.89
CA MET A 151 8.31 10.12 -14.15
C MET A 151 9.61 10.51 -14.86
N ALA A 152 9.83 11.81 -15.09
CA ALA A 152 10.99 12.32 -15.81
C ALA A 152 12.27 12.24 -14.97
N GLY A 153 12.15 12.42 -13.65
CA GLY A 153 13.25 12.39 -12.69
C GLY A 153 13.58 11.00 -12.17
N ALA A 154 13.02 9.93 -12.74
CA ALA A 154 13.24 8.57 -12.26
C ALA A 154 14.73 8.20 -12.26
N ASN A 155 15.24 7.72 -11.12
CA ASN A 155 16.67 7.41 -10.90
C ASN A 155 17.60 8.64 -10.98
N THR A 156 17.06 9.84 -10.80
CA THR A 156 17.81 11.10 -10.75
C THR A 156 17.31 11.96 -9.58
N GLY A 157 18.15 12.87 -9.10
CA GLY A 157 17.78 13.73 -7.96
C GLY A 157 17.44 12.91 -6.70
N PRO A 158 16.36 13.26 -5.96
CA PRO A 158 15.98 12.57 -4.73
C PRO A 158 15.38 11.18 -4.97
N PHE A 159 15.16 10.77 -6.23
CA PHE A 159 14.45 9.53 -6.56
C PHE A 159 15.44 8.43 -6.95
N VAL A 160 15.62 7.44 -6.07
CA VAL A 160 16.51 6.30 -6.29
C VAL A 160 15.67 5.06 -6.58
N GLY A 161 15.96 4.33 -7.66
CA GLY A 161 15.23 3.10 -7.99
C GLY A 161 13.77 3.31 -8.39
N PHE A 162 13.38 4.53 -8.76
CA PHE A 162 12.02 4.84 -9.20
C PHE A 162 11.67 4.21 -10.55
N ARG A 163 12.67 3.77 -11.32
CA ARG A 163 12.48 2.95 -12.52
C ARG A 163 13.42 1.77 -12.52
N GLY A 164 12.93 0.59 -12.85
CA GLY A 164 13.79 -0.59 -12.87
C GLY A 164 13.09 -1.83 -13.40
N THR A 165 13.69 -2.97 -13.07
CA THR A 165 13.17 -4.31 -13.38
C THR A 165 12.95 -5.06 -12.07
N LEU A 166 11.85 -5.80 -11.96
CA LEU A 166 11.53 -6.62 -10.80
C LEU A 166 12.42 -7.87 -10.76
N ASP A 167 12.79 -8.30 -9.55
CA ASP A 167 13.58 -9.52 -9.34
C ASP A 167 12.78 -10.81 -9.60
N ALA A 168 13.38 -11.97 -9.35
CA ALA A 168 12.73 -13.28 -9.54
C ALA A 168 11.51 -13.52 -8.64
N ALA A 169 11.40 -12.78 -7.52
CA ALA A 169 10.25 -12.81 -6.63
C ALA A 169 9.20 -11.75 -7.00
N GLY A 170 9.44 -10.91 -8.01
CA GLY A 170 8.56 -9.80 -8.37
C GLY A 170 8.71 -8.59 -7.45
N ARG A 171 9.90 -8.41 -6.87
CA ARG A 171 10.20 -7.32 -5.93
C ARG A 171 11.18 -6.31 -6.49
N ALA A 172 11.11 -5.09 -5.96
CA ALA A 172 12.11 -4.07 -6.15
C ALA A 172 12.15 -3.11 -4.96
N THR A 173 13.28 -2.41 -4.80
CA THR A 173 13.44 -1.35 -3.82
C THR A 173 13.66 -0.01 -4.50
N ALA A 174 13.00 1.01 -3.99
CA ALA A 174 13.13 2.40 -4.39
C ALA A 174 13.32 3.26 -3.14
N ALA A 175 13.71 4.51 -3.29
CA ALA A 175 13.80 5.44 -2.18
C ALA A 175 13.57 6.89 -2.62
N VAL A 176 12.96 7.65 -1.73
CA VAL A 176 12.96 9.12 -1.76
C VAL A 176 14.00 9.59 -0.75
N VAL A 177 15.04 10.25 -1.25
CA VAL A 177 16.16 10.76 -0.46
C VAL A 177 16.13 12.28 -0.49
N LEU A 178 15.80 12.89 0.64
CA LEU A 178 15.78 14.34 0.78
C LEU A 178 17.16 14.83 1.23
N PRO A 179 17.75 15.83 0.56
CA PRO A 179 18.99 16.45 0.99
C PRO A 179 18.80 17.19 2.32
N ALA A 180 19.90 17.45 3.03
CA ALA A 180 19.87 18.36 4.16
C ALA A 180 19.50 19.76 3.66
N SER A 181 18.55 20.41 4.35
CA SER A 181 17.98 21.72 4.02
C SER A 181 17.29 21.81 2.64
N LEU A 182 15.99 21.50 2.62
CA LEU A 182 15.12 21.95 1.54
C LEU A 182 14.65 23.40 1.80
N PRO A 183 14.28 24.17 0.76
CA PRO A 183 13.64 25.46 0.93
C PRO A 183 12.41 25.34 1.85
N VAL A 184 11.98 26.44 2.47
CA VAL A 184 10.77 26.44 3.31
C VAL A 184 9.56 26.13 2.43
N LEU A 185 9.17 24.86 2.42
CA LEU A 185 7.95 24.36 1.81
C LEU A 185 6.87 24.21 2.88
N PRO A 186 5.57 24.36 2.57
CA PRO A 186 4.52 24.00 3.52
C PRO A 186 4.54 22.50 3.84
N ASP A 187 3.88 22.09 4.92
CA ASP A 187 3.58 20.68 5.15
C ASP A 187 2.68 20.16 4.01
N PHE A 188 3.07 19.07 3.36
CA PHE A 188 2.24 18.40 2.37
C PHE A 188 2.43 16.90 2.41
N THR A 189 1.45 16.19 1.84
CA THR A 189 1.50 14.74 1.67
C THR A 189 1.78 14.45 0.21
N LEU A 190 2.70 13.51 -0.02
CA LEU A 190 2.95 12.89 -1.31
C LEU A 190 2.30 11.51 -1.29
N TRP A 191 1.72 11.12 -2.41
CA TRP A 191 1.26 9.76 -2.65
C TRP A 191 2.13 9.16 -3.74
N HIS A 192 2.50 7.88 -3.61
CA HIS A 192 3.28 7.15 -4.60
C HIS A 192 2.60 5.83 -4.94
N VAL A 193 2.65 5.46 -6.22
CA VAL A 193 2.17 4.17 -6.76
C VAL A 193 3.24 3.62 -7.69
N ALA A 194 3.46 2.30 -7.68
CA ALA A 194 4.27 1.62 -8.69
C ALA A 194 3.38 1.02 -9.77
N VAL A 195 3.76 1.22 -11.02
CA VAL A 195 3.10 0.62 -12.19
C VAL A 195 4.07 -0.33 -12.86
N VAL A 196 3.60 -1.56 -13.09
CA VAL A 196 4.35 -2.64 -13.75
C VAL A 196 3.88 -2.73 -15.20
N PHE A 197 4.84 -2.85 -16.11
CA PHE A 197 4.58 -2.88 -17.55
C PHE A 197 5.48 -3.90 -18.25
N ASP A 198 5.06 -4.31 -19.44
CA ASP A 198 5.87 -5.07 -20.39
C ASP A 198 5.77 -4.48 -21.80
N ALA A 199 6.32 -5.17 -22.80
CA ALA A 199 6.31 -4.72 -24.19
C ALA A 199 4.90 -4.55 -24.79
N ALA A 200 3.88 -5.17 -24.21
CA ALA A 200 2.50 -5.13 -24.67
C ALA A 200 1.60 -4.19 -23.85
N GLY A 201 2.12 -3.56 -22.79
CA GLY A 201 1.43 -2.48 -22.08
C GLY A 201 1.48 -2.60 -20.56
N LEU A 202 0.52 -1.94 -19.89
CA LEU A 202 0.39 -1.95 -18.45
C LEU A 202 -0.14 -3.29 -17.95
N ARG A 203 0.42 -3.77 -16.84
CA ARG A 203 0.10 -5.09 -16.26
C ARG A 203 -0.44 -5.03 -14.85
N PHE A 204 0.05 -4.10 -14.05
CA PHE A 204 -0.33 -4.01 -12.65
C PHE A 204 -0.06 -2.61 -12.12
N ALA A 205 -0.89 -2.14 -11.19
CA ALA A 205 -0.66 -0.93 -10.42
C ALA A 205 -0.79 -1.29 -8.94
N THR A 206 0.15 -0.83 -8.13
CA THR A 206 0.12 -1.08 -6.68
C THR A 206 -0.91 -0.21 -5.99
N ASN A 207 -1.18 -0.52 -4.72
CA ASN A 207 -1.81 0.43 -3.81
C ASN A 207 -0.95 1.70 -3.68
N PRO A 208 -1.56 2.86 -3.39
CA PRO A 208 -0.83 4.06 -3.05
C PRO A 208 -0.19 3.95 -1.67
N THR A 209 0.99 4.55 -1.52
CA THR A 209 1.71 4.74 -0.26
C THR A 209 1.93 6.23 -0.04
N THR A 210 1.88 6.70 1.20
CA THR A 210 2.03 8.11 1.54
C THR A 210 3.37 8.44 2.15
N LEU A 211 3.83 9.67 1.87
CA LEU A 211 4.93 10.33 2.56
C LEU A 211 4.49 11.74 2.96
N ARG A 212 4.42 12.02 4.25
CA ARG A 212 4.19 13.36 4.76
C ARG A 212 5.51 14.10 4.99
N LEU A 213 5.65 15.29 4.40
CA LEU A 213 6.77 16.18 4.68
C LEU A 213 6.36 17.22 5.71
N VAL A 214 7.14 17.36 6.78
CA VAL A 214 6.84 18.25 7.91
C VAL A 214 8.03 19.13 8.29
N HIS A 215 7.77 20.32 8.84
CA HIS A 215 8.81 21.21 9.39
C HIS A 215 9.23 20.91 10.83
#